data_AF-A0A662P6P5-F1
#
_entry.id   AF-A0A662P6P5-F1
#
_cell.length_a   1.000
_cell.length_b   1.000
_cell.length_c   1.000
_cell.angle_alpha   90.00
_cell.angle_beta   90.00
_cell.angle_gamma   90.00
#
_symmetry.space_group_name_H-M   'P 1'
#
loop_
_entity.id
_entity.type
_entity.pdbx_description
1 polymer ?
#
loop_
_entity_poly.entity_id
_entity_poly.type
_entity_poly.pdbx_seq_one_letter_code
_entity_poly.pdbx_strand_id
1 'polypeptide(L)'
;MIFLNSLPYLENSIYLTNRLERVDIPSLSIPLKYYHVLIRALYLDGLIGINHAERLLALKRDLDVLCNDTLNLKVLEAISPEVVCDIIYLLRGYFFGRGGEILPIIPSIPNTSLVSLLSLSPEEKIDLIIDCRFLPGKYGVPFNTELLYTILSILRSRFKVHLVVDDINIINDEIVTSPITDKWNVTAFRDKLREMVHVSGSSQLRIVNTRLEIMNLNIEWLRDDVSKIIYRPPEELNYLELAFPQYHSQALDILDELWASTFAIERLLIEKIRDDIGDIALEVYYKLLRYDFIRRIPSSSGYIVVPSNKGLRALLHVRGKSSEEK
;
A
#
# COMPACT_ATOMS: atom_id res chain seq x y z
N MET A 1 9.19 10.95 19.48
CA MET A 1 9.92 12.24 19.45
C MET A 1 9.66 12.90 18.10
N ILE A 2 9.74 14.22 18.04
CA ILE A 2 9.67 14.96 16.76
C ILE A 2 11.04 15.59 16.51
N PHE A 3 11.60 15.37 15.34
CA PHE A 3 12.84 15.97 14.89
C PHE A 3 12.55 17.07 13.88
N LEU A 4 13.19 18.23 14.04
CA LEU A 4 12.97 19.38 13.17
C LEU A 4 14.03 19.45 12.05
N ASN A 5 13.55 19.58 10.81
CA ASN A 5 14.30 19.87 9.58
C ASN A 5 15.33 18.84 9.10
N SER A 6 15.78 17.89 9.93
CA SER A 6 16.80 16.90 9.54
C SER A 6 16.51 15.52 10.09
N LEU A 7 17.00 14.49 9.39
CA LEU A 7 16.95 13.11 9.85
C LEU A 7 18.02 12.89 10.94
N PRO A 8 17.65 12.37 12.13
CA PRO A 8 18.63 11.95 13.12
C PRO A 8 19.26 10.61 12.70
N TYR A 9 20.51 10.38 13.07
CA TYR A 9 21.10 9.05 13.10
C TYR A 9 20.73 8.36 14.41
N LEU A 10 20.06 7.22 14.33
CA LEU A 10 19.72 6.36 15.47
C LEU A 10 20.19 4.94 15.14
N GLU A 11 20.90 4.30 16.07
CA GLU A 11 21.30 2.90 15.92
C GLU A 11 20.08 1.98 15.80
N ASN A 12 20.17 0.95 14.96
CA ASN A 12 19.11 -0.05 14.74
C ASN A 12 17.74 0.58 14.45
N SER A 13 17.66 1.42 13.43
CA SER A 13 16.44 2.16 13.10
C SER A 13 16.00 1.99 11.66
N ILE A 14 14.70 2.17 11.44
CA ILE A 14 14.10 2.15 10.10
C ILE A 14 13.64 3.57 9.75
N TYR A 15 13.93 3.99 8.53
CA TYR A 15 13.58 5.28 7.97
C TYR A 15 12.57 5.12 6.85
N LEU A 16 11.49 5.89 6.88
CA LEU A 16 10.65 6.15 5.70
C LEU A 16 11.01 7.54 5.16
N THR A 17 11.83 7.61 4.11
CA THR A 17 12.34 8.88 3.56
C THR A 17 12.81 8.75 2.11
N ASN A 18 12.87 9.88 1.41
CA ASN A 18 13.53 10.02 0.10
C ASN A 18 14.87 10.75 0.17
N ARG A 19 15.36 11.03 1.39
CA ARG A 19 16.47 11.94 1.63
C ARG A 19 17.80 11.27 1.97
N LEU A 20 17.93 9.98 1.66
CA LEU A 20 19.16 9.23 1.85
C LEU A 20 19.60 8.64 0.52
N GLU A 21 20.90 8.47 0.31
CA GLU A 21 21.46 8.08 -1.00
C GLU A 21 20.91 6.75 -1.53
N ARG A 22 20.67 5.78 -0.63
CA ARG A 22 20.20 4.44 -0.96
C ARG A 22 18.89 4.16 -0.26
N VAL A 23 17.96 3.56 -1.00
CA VAL A 23 16.68 3.08 -0.50
C VAL A 23 16.56 1.58 -0.78
N ASP A 24 16.01 0.86 0.17
CA ASP A 24 15.59 -0.51 0.04
C ASP A 24 14.30 -0.60 -0.77
N ILE A 25 14.03 -1.80 -1.27
CA ILE A 25 12.83 -2.07 -2.05
C ILE A 25 11.72 -2.44 -1.06
N PRO A 26 10.64 -1.64 -0.97
CA PRO A 26 9.60 -1.86 0.02
C PRO A 26 8.76 -3.11 -0.31
N SER A 27 8.01 -3.56 0.69
CA SER A 27 7.03 -4.64 0.57
C SER A 27 5.65 -4.18 1.03
N LEU A 28 4.60 -4.67 0.37
CA LEU A 28 3.21 -4.44 0.75
C LEU A 28 2.52 -5.73 1.27
N SER A 29 3.30 -6.63 1.87
CA SER A 29 2.81 -7.83 2.55
C SER A 29 2.26 -7.51 3.95
N ILE A 30 1.18 -6.73 4.01
CA ILE A 30 0.55 -6.32 5.26
C ILE A 30 -0.37 -7.43 5.83
N PRO A 31 -0.52 -7.56 7.16
CA PRO A 31 -1.56 -8.41 7.74
C PRO A 31 -2.96 -8.02 7.22
N LEU A 32 -3.77 -9.01 6.84
CA LEU A 32 -5.08 -8.78 6.23
C LEU A 32 -6.05 -8.02 7.15
N LYS A 33 -5.88 -8.08 8.46
CA LYS A 33 -6.64 -7.22 9.41
C LYS A 33 -6.49 -5.72 9.11
N TYR A 34 -5.40 -5.30 8.46
CA TYR A 34 -5.15 -3.92 8.03
C TYR A 34 -5.46 -3.66 6.55
N TYR A 35 -6.05 -4.62 5.84
CA TYR A 35 -6.40 -4.47 4.42
C TYR A 35 -7.26 -3.23 4.14
N HIS A 36 -8.20 -2.90 5.03
CA HIS A 36 -9.02 -1.69 4.92
C HIS A 36 -8.19 -0.39 4.96
N VAL A 37 -7.06 -0.38 5.67
CA VAL A 37 -6.13 0.76 5.73
C VAL A 37 -5.45 0.95 4.37
N LEU A 38 -5.07 -0.15 3.70
CA LEU A 38 -4.55 -0.10 2.34
C LEU A 38 -5.59 0.48 1.37
N ILE A 39 -6.84 0.00 1.41
CA ILE A 39 -7.87 0.52 0.49
C ILE A 39 -8.09 2.02 0.70
N ARG A 40 -8.12 2.48 1.96
CA ARG A 40 -8.19 3.91 2.28
C ARG A 40 -6.99 4.68 1.72
N ALA A 41 -5.79 4.13 1.81
CA ALA A 41 -4.58 4.76 1.25
C ALA A 41 -4.63 4.87 -0.27
N LEU A 42 -5.06 3.82 -0.98
CA LEU A 42 -5.22 3.84 -2.44
C LEU A 42 -6.25 4.90 -2.88
N TYR A 43 -7.34 5.07 -2.12
CA TYR A 43 -8.33 6.10 -2.37
C TYR A 43 -7.75 7.51 -2.15
N LEU A 44 -7.01 7.71 -1.06
CA LEU A 44 -6.38 9.00 -0.73
C LEU A 44 -5.24 9.38 -1.69
N ASP A 45 -4.55 8.39 -2.26
CA ASP A 45 -3.58 8.60 -3.34
C ASP A 45 -4.25 8.85 -4.70
N GLY A 46 -5.59 8.79 -4.78
CA GLY A 46 -6.34 9.02 -6.02
C GLY A 46 -6.22 7.88 -7.04
N LEU A 47 -5.69 6.72 -6.65
CA LEU A 47 -5.59 5.56 -7.54
C LEU A 47 -6.95 4.93 -7.80
N ILE A 48 -7.84 4.94 -6.80
CA ILE A 48 -9.16 4.33 -6.89
C ILE A 48 -10.25 5.33 -6.48
N GLY A 49 -11.42 5.23 -7.13
CA GLY A 49 -12.65 5.90 -6.70
C GLY A 49 -13.43 5.10 -5.66
N ILE A 50 -14.51 5.69 -5.14
CA ILE A 50 -15.33 5.10 -4.06
C ILE A 50 -15.93 3.74 -4.42
N ASN A 51 -16.46 3.59 -5.65
CA ASN A 51 -17.04 2.32 -6.13
C ASN A 51 -15.99 1.19 -6.18
N HIS A 52 -14.74 1.52 -6.50
CA HIS A 52 -13.65 0.54 -6.51
C HIS A 52 -13.26 0.14 -5.09
N ALA A 53 -13.25 1.09 -4.15
CA ALA A 53 -12.96 0.82 -2.74
C ALA A 53 -13.97 -0.17 -2.13
N GLU A 54 -15.27 0.01 -2.38
CA GLU A 54 -16.30 -0.91 -1.90
C GLU A 54 -16.11 -2.33 -2.47
N ARG A 55 -15.86 -2.44 -3.78
CA ARG A 55 -15.61 -3.73 -4.44
C ARG A 55 -14.36 -4.41 -3.89
N LEU A 56 -13.28 -3.66 -3.66
CA LEU A 56 -12.05 -4.18 -3.08
C LEU A 56 -12.24 -4.65 -1.64
N LEU A 57 -12.96 -3.88 -0.81
CA LEU A 57 -13.26 -4.27 0.58
C LEU A 57 -14.08 -5.56 0.64
N ALA A 58 -15.00 -5.76 -0.30
CA ALA A 58 -15.78 -6.99 -0.37
C ALA A 58 -14.87 -8.22 -0.57
N LEU A 59 -13.74 -8.10 -1.30
CA LEU A 59 -12.80 -9.20 -1.56
C LEU A 59 -12.10 -9.73 -0.30
N LYS A 60 -12.26 -9.07 0.86
CA LYS A 60 -11.62 -9.48 2.12
C LYS A 60 -11.84 -10.96 2.46
N ARG A 61 -13.06 -11.47 2.27
CA ARG A 61 -13.37 -12.89 2.55
C ARG A 61 -12.61 -13.83 1.62
N ASP A 62 -12.48 -13.48 0.35
CA ASP A 62 -11.73 -14.27 -0.62
C ASP A 62 -10.23 -14.23 -0.33
N LEU A 63 -9.71 -13.06 0.07
CA LEU A 63 -8.32 -12.91 0.50
C LEU A 63 -8.01 -13.74 1.76
N ASP A 64 -8.93 -13.84 2.71
CA ASP A 64 -8.76 -14.68 3.91
C ASP A 64 -8.65 -16.17 3.58
N VAL A 65 -9.26 -16.61 2.48
CA VAL A 65 -9.19 -18.00 2.02
C VAL A 65 -7.95 -18.22 1.14
N LEU A 66 -7.64 -17.27 0.26
CA LEU A 66 -6.58 -17.40 -0.74
C LEU A 66 -5.20 -16.99 -0.22
N CYS A 67 -5.13 -16.29 0.91
CA CYS A 67 -3.89 -15.83 1.52
C CYS A 67 -3.79 -16.32 2.96
N ASN A 68 -2.57 -16.63 3.41
CA ASN A 68 -2.27 -17.05 4.78
C ASN A 68 -2.19 -15.82 5.72
N ASP A 69 -3.31 -15.15 5.98
CA ASP A 69 -3.45 -13.96 6.85
C ASP A 69 -2.66 -12.71 6.47
N THR A 70 -1.84 -12.79 5.41
CA THR A 70 -0.98 -11.71 4.93
C THR A 70 -1.30 -11.41 3.47
N LEU A 71 -1.42 -10.14 3.13
CA LEU A 71 -1.74 -9.70 1.78
C LEU A 71 -0.69 -10.18 0.78
N ASN A 72 -1.16 -10.83 -0.29
CA ASN A 72 -0.36 -11.13 -1.46
C ASN A 72 -0.87 -10.31 -2.65
N LEU A 73 -0.03 -9.39 -3.15
CA LEU A 73 -0.41 -8.54 -4.28
C LEU A 73 -0.69 -9.32 -5.56
N LYS A 74 -0.04 -10.47 -5.78
CA LYS A 74 -0.33 -11.33 -6.96
C LYS A 74 -1.75 -11.89 -6.89
N VAL A 75 -2.16 -12.36 -5.71
CA VAL A 75 -3.52 -12.84 -5.48
C VAL A 75 -4.52 -11.69 -5.61
N LEU A 76 -4.25 -10.55 -4.97
CA LEU A 76 -5.11 -9.38 -5.05
C LEU A 76 -5.31 -8.92 -6.50
N GLU A 77 -4.26 -8.85 -7.31
CA GLU A 77 -4.34 -8.53 -8.74
C GLU A 77 -5.22 -9.52 -9.51
N ALA A 78 -5.05 -10.82 -9.25
CA ALA A 78 -5.79 -11.89 -9.91
C ALA A 78 -7.29 -11.85 -9.58
N ILE A 79 -7.70 -11.42 -8.38
CA ILE A 79 -9.12 -11.36 -7.98
C ILE A 79 -9.74 -9.96 -8.10
N SER A 80 -8.94 -8.92 -8.36
CA SER A 80 -9.43 -7.54 -8.50
C SER A 80 -10.13 -7.30 -9.86
N PRO A 81 -11.19 -6.47 -9.92
CA PRO A 81 -11.82 -6.07 -11.19
C PRO A 81 -10.82 -5.46 -12.17
N GLU A 82 -11.14 -5.45 -13.48
CA GLU A 82 -10.18 -5.14 -14.55
C GLU A 82 -9.42 -3.81 -14.35
N VAL A 83 -10.13 -2.70 -14.11
CA VAL A 83 -9.49 -1.37 -13.89
C VAL A 83 -8.58 -1.38 -12.66
N VAL A 84 -8.94 -2.15 -11.64
CA VAL A 84 -8.17 -2.24 -10.39
C VAL A 84 -6.99 -3.19 -10.55
N CYS A 85 -7.11 -4.22 -11.38
CA CYS A 85 -6.05 -5.16 -11.72
C CYS A 85 -4.80 -4.42 -12.18
N ASP A 86 -4.93 -3.46 -13.11
CA ASP A 86 -3.80 -2.69 -13.61
C ASP A 86 -3.17 -1.76 -12.54
N ILE A 87 -3.97 -1.30 -11.58
CA ILE A 87 -3.46 -0.55 -10.41
C ILE A 87 -2.64 -1.47 -9.52
N ILE A 88 -3.10 -2.69 -9.24
CA ILE A 88 -2.34 -3.64 -8.42
C ILE A 88 -1.06 -4.10 -9.13
N TYR A 89 -1.10 -4.26 -10.47
CA TYR A 89 0.08 -4.46 -11.29
C TYR A 89 1.10 -3.33 -11.09
N LEU A 90 0.67 -2.05 -11.15
CA LEU A 90 1.55 -0.92 -10.86
C LEU A 90 2.15 -1.00 -9.45
N LEU A 91 1.35 -1.34 -8.43
CA LEU A 91 1.83 -1.49 -7.06
C LEU A 91 2.90 -2.58 -6.93
N ARG A 92 2.73 -3.73 -7.57
CA ARG A 92 3.76 -4.79 -7.57
C ARG A 92 5.09 -4.31 -8.14
N GLY A 93 5.08 -3.34 -9.05
CA GLY A 93 6.31 -2.82 -9.63
C GLY A 93 7.12 -1.94 -8.69
N TYR A 94 6.49 -1.43 -7.62
CA TYR A 94 7.15 -0.69 -6.54
C TYR A 94 7.41 -1.55 -5.30
N PHE A 95 6.51 -2.47 -4.98
CA PHE A 95 6.49 -3.23 -3.72
C PHE A 95 6.86 -4.71 -3.90
N PHE A 96 7.99 -5.00 -4.55
CA PHE A 96 8.46 -6.36 -4.83
C PHE A 96 9.61 -6.83 -3.93
N GLY A 97 10.03 -6.01 -2.96
CA GLY A 97 11.13 -6.31 -2.07
C GLY A 97 10.68 -7.04 -0.80
N ARG A 98 11.55 -7.02 0.21
CA ARG A 98 11.29 -7.59 1.55
C ARG A 98 11.13 -6.49 2.62
N GLY A 99 11.17 -5.22 2.22
CA GLY A 99 11.41 -4.12 3.15
C GLY A 99 12.91 -3.90 3.35
N GLY A 100 13.27 -3.28 4.48
CA GLY A 100 14.64 -2.92 4.81
C GLY A 100 14.68 -1.80 5.85
N GLU A 101 15.84 -1.16 5.94
CA GLU A 101 16.11 -0.08 6.89
C GLU A 101 15.75 1.29 6.31
N ILE A 102 15.87 1.50 5.00
CA ILE A 102 15.57 2.79 4.38
C ILE A 102 14.50 2.61 3.31
N LEU A 103 13.25 2.85 3.68
CA LEU A 103 12.10 2.71 2.80
C LEU A 103 11.77 4.03 2.08
N PRO A 104 11.48 4.00 0.77
CA PRO A 104 11.16 5.21 0.01
C PRO A 104 9.71 5.65 0.22
N ILE A 105 9.48 6.96 0.12
CA ILE A 105 8.16 7.56 -0.05
C ILE A 105 7.93 7.76 -1.54
N ILE A 106 7.09 6.95 -2.18
CA ILE A 106 6.83 7.08 -3.61
C ILE A 106 5.93 8.31 -3.84
N PRO A 107 6.38 9.39 -4.52
CA PRO A 107 5.67 10.67 -4.57
C PRO A 107 4.28 10.61 -5.19
N SER A 108 4.03 9.66 -6.09
CA SER A 108 2.71 9.45 -6.69
C SER A 108 1.75 8.70 -5.77
N ILE A 109 2.25 7.95 -4.78
CA ILE A 109 1.46 7.09 -3.88
C ILE A 109 1.96 7.18 -2.42
N PRO A 110 2.06 8.39 -1.84
CA PRO A 110 2.70 8.58 -0.54
C PRO A 110 1.93 7.89 0.59
N ASN A 111 0.60 7.83 0.55
CA ASN A 111 -0.19 7.17 1.57
C ASN A 111 0.00 5.64 1.52
N THR A 112 0.08 5.07 0.33
CA THR A 112 0.36 3.64 0.13
C THR A 112 1.80 3.30 0.57
N SER A 113 2.75 4.20 0.32
CA SER A 113 4.13 4.07 0.83
C SER A 113 4.15 4.02 2.36
N LEU A 114 3.35 4.86 3.02
CA LEU A 114 3.19 4.85 4.48
C LEU A 114 2.57 3.54 4.98
N VAL A 115 1.58 2.97 4.27
CA VAL A 115 0.97 1.67 4.62
C VAL A 115 1.97 0.53 4.55
N SER A 116 2.99 0.61 3.68
CA SER A 116 4.02 -0.44 3.57
C SER A 116 4.77 -0.71 4.88
N LEU A 117 4.81 0.28 5.79
CA LEU A 117 5.36 0.10 7.15
C LEU A 117 4.63 -0.96 7.96
N LEU A 118 3.35 -1.24 7.66
CA LEU A 118 2.58 -2.26 8.35
C LEU A 118 3.07 -3.69 8.03
N SER A 119 3.80 -3.87 6.92
CA SER A 119 4.44 -5.13 6.53
C SER A 119 5.64 -5.47 7.43
N LEU A 120 6.23 -4.47 8.09
CA LEU A 120 7.39 -4.65 8.95
C LEU A 120 7.00 -5.31 10.26
N SER A 121 7.77 -6.32 10.67
CA SER A 121 7.57 -7.05 11.92
C SER A 121 8.93 -7.31 12.59
N PRO A 122 9.51 -6.30 13.24
CA PRO A 122 10.80 -6.46 13.92
C PRO A 122 10.64 -7.38 15.13
N GLU A 123 11.71 -8.12 15.46
CA GLU A 123 11.74 -9.02 16.63
C GLU A 123 11.74 -8.23 17.95
N GLU A 124 12.41 -7.09 17.95
CA GLU A 124 12.50 -6.18 19.09
C GLU A 124 11.92 -4.80 18.75
N LYS A 125 11.61 -4.02 19.78
CA LYS A 125 11.07 -2.68 19.61
C LYS A 125 12.18 -1.73 19.16
N ILE A 126 12.24 -1.48 17.86
CA ILE A 126 13.21 -0.58 17.22
C ILE A 126 12.65 0.82 16.97
N ASP A 127 13.54 1.78 16.74
CA ASP A 127 13.18 3.15 16.37
C ASP A 127 12.71 3.20 14.90
N LEU A 128 11.58 3.88 14.67
CA LEU A 128 11.02 4.09 13.33
C LEU A 128 10.88 5.58 13.07
N ILE A 129 11.65 6.08 12.12
CA ILE A 129 11.68 7.48 11.73
C ILE A 129 10.84 7.65 10.46
N ILE A 130 9.79 8.48 10.55
CA ILE A 130 8.92 8.80 9.42
C ILE A 130 9.19 10.24 9.00
N ASP A 131 9.68 10.41 7.77
CA ASP A 131 9.93 11.73 7.19
C ASP A 131 8.63 12.35 6.67
N CYS A 132 8.12 13.32 7.41
CA CYS A 132 6.91 14.07 7.12
C CYS A 132 7.22 15.46 6.53
N ARG A 133 8.49 15.74 6.21
CA ARG A 133 8.91 16.97 5.53
C ARG A 133 8.35 17.05 4.12
N PHE A 134 8.31 18.27 3.58
CA PHE A 134 7.75 18.53 2.26
C PHE A 134 8.52 17.80 1.16
N LEU A 135 7.82 17.04 0.32
CA LEU A 135 8.44 16.44 -0.86
C LEU A 135 8.73 17.54 -1.90
N PRO A 136 9.80 17.42 -2.70
CA PRO A 136 10.10 18.39 -3.76
C PRO A 136 8.88 18.67 -4.65
N GLY A 137 8.55 19.96 -4.83
CA GLY A 137 7.40 20.38 -5.65
C GLY A 137 6.02 20.19 -4.99
N LYS A 138 5.95 19.76 -3.73
CA LYS A 138 4.70 19.70 -2.95
C LYS A 138 4.78 20.59 -1.72
N TYR A 139 3.65 21.18 -1.36
CA TYR A 139 3.48 21.93 -0.10
C TYR A 139 2.76 21.06 0.91
N GLY A 140 3.18 21.11 2.17
CA GLY A 140 2.54 20.37 3.25
C GLY A 140 3.05 18.95 3.43
N VAL A 141 2.64 18.33 4.55
CA VAL A 141 2.98 16.95 4.90
C VAL A 141 2.60 16.01 3.75
N PRO A 142 3.49 15.07 3.35
CA PRO A 142 3.25 14.24 2.17
C PRO A 142 2.10 13.24 2.32
N PHE A 143 1.62 13.02 3.54
CA PHE A 143 0.60 12.05 3.90
C PHE A 143 -0.70 12.74 4.32
N ASN A 144 -1.82 12.05 4.14
CA ASN A 144 -3.06 12.44 4.80
C ASN A 144 -2.92 12.28 6.33
N THR A 145 -3.19 13.35 7.07
CA THR A 145 -2.97 13.41 8.53
C THR A 145 -3.78 12.39 9.33
N GLU A 146 -5.05 12.14 8.97
CA GLU A 146 -5.88 11.15 9.68
C GLU A 146 -5.40 9.72 9.45
N LEU A 147 -5.01 9.41 8.21
CA LEU A 147 -4.41 8.11 7.89
C LEU A 147 -3.09 7.93 8.63
N LEU A 148 -2.25 8.97 8.67
CA LEU A 148 -1.00 8.96 9.44
C LEU A 148 -1.27 8.63 10.90
N TYR A 149 -2.19 9.32 11.58
CA TYR A 149 -2.53 8.98 12.97
C TYR A 149 -3.03 7.54 13.15
N THR A 150 -3.83 7.05 12.21
CA THR A 150 -4.30 5.65 12.22
C THR A 150 -3.12 4.69 12.16
N ILE A 151 -2.20 4.88 11.21
CA ILE A 151 -1.02 4.03 11.03
C ILE A 151 -0.07 4.13 12.22
N LEU A 152 0.16 5.34 12.77
CA LEU A 152 0.97 5.56 13.96
C LEU A 152 0.44 4.80 15.16
N SER A 153 -0.89 4.80 15.38
CA SER A 153 -1.50 4.05 16.48
C SER A 153 -1.25 2.55 16.39
N ILE A 154 -1.27 1.99 15.17
CA ILE A 154 -0.96 0.59 14.90
C ILE A 154 0.53 0.32 15.15
N LEU A 155 1.41 1.16 14.62
CA LEU A 155 2.86 0.97 14.68
C LEU A 155 3.44 1.13 16.09
N ARG A 156 2.89 2.00 16.95
CA ARG A 156 3.37 2.24 18.33
C ARG A 156 3.42 1.00 19.21
N SER A 157 2.64 -0.03 18.88
CA SER A 157 2.69 -1.35 19.55
C SER A 157 4.00 -2.11 19.30
N ARG A 158 4.66 -1.85 18.16
CA ARG A 158 5.86 -2.57 17.68
C ARG A 158 7.10 -1.69 17.57
N PHE A 159 6.93 -0.39 17.44
CA PHE A 159 8.01 0.57 17.17
C PHE A 159 8.02 1.72 18.17
N LYS A 160 9.20 2.30 18.39
CA LYS A 160 9.32 3.64 18.97
C LYS A 160 9.30 4.64 17.81
N VAL A 161 8.12 5.20 17.56
CA VAL A 161 7.90 6.01 16.37
C VAL A 161 8.32 7.47 16.58
N HIS A 162 9.05 7.99 15.62
CA HIS A 162 9.50 9.37 15.54
C HIS A 162 9.10 10.00 14.22
N LEU A 163 8.84 11.30 14.26
CA LEU A 163 8.46 12.07 13.08
C LEU A 163 9.55 13.09 12.78
N VAL A 164 9.85 13.32 11.52
CA VAL A 164 10.72 14.41 11.07
C VAL A 164 9.84 15.40 10.31
N VAL A 165 9.83 16.67 10.72
CA VAL A 165 8.94 17.70 10.16
C VAL A 165 9.69 19.01 9.95
N ASP A 166 9.22 19.83 9.01
CA ASP A 166 9.80 21.15 8.75
C ASP A 166 9.29 22.21 9.74
N ASP A 167 8.03 22.09 10.17
CA ASP A 167 7.38 23.01 11.10
C ASP A 167 6.43 22.27 12.04
N ILE A 168 6.21 22.85 13.22
CA ILE A 168 5.32 22.34 14.27
C ILE A 168 4.44 23.49 14.72
N ASN A 169 3.15 23.21 14.95
CA ASN A 169 2.17 24.20 15.41
C ASN A 169 1.87 24.12 16.92
N ILE A 170 2.26 23.04 17.62
CA ILE A 170 1.97 22.82 19.05
C ILE A 170 3.18 22.15 19.73
N ILE A 171 3.60 22.65 20.91
CA ILE A 171 4.76 22.12 21.67
C ILE A 171 4.35 21.06 22.71
N ASN A 172 3.51 20.09 22.35
CA ASN A 172 3.09 19.04 23.30
C ASN A 172 3.92 17.76 23.24
N ASP A 173 4.87 17.68 22.31
CA ASP A 173 5.74 16.53 22.10
C ASP A 173 7.19 16.84 22.51
N GLU A 174 7.99 15.81 22.75
CA GLU A 174 9.45 15.95 22.86
C GLU A 174 10.02 16.29 21.48
N ILE A 175 10.49 17.52 21.33
CA ILE A 175 11.00 18.07 20.06
C ILE A 175 12.53 18.15 20.13
N VAL A 176 13.21 17.74 19.07
CA VAL A 176 14.67 17.91 18.92
C VAL A 176 14.94 18.81 17.73
N THR A 177 15.65 19.91 17.97
CA THR A 177 16.07 20.85 16.93
C THR A 177 17.34 20.36 16.24
N SER A 178 17.37 20.34 14.91
CA SER A 178 18.63 20.13 14.19
C SER A 178 19.47 21.41 14.14
N PRO A 179 20.78 21.32 13.83
CA PRO A 179 21.64 22.49 13.66
C PRO A 179 21.19 23.45 12.56
N ILE A 180 20.44 22.97 11.57
CA ILE A 180 19.93 23.79 10.46
C ILE A 180 18.55 24.40 10.75
N THR A 181 17.93 24.03 11.88
CA THR A 181 16.61 24.55 12.23
C THR A 181 16.68 26.04 12.52
N ASP A 182 15.96 26.84 11.72
CA ASP A 182 15.67 28.22 12.08
C ASP A 182 14.56 28.28 13.13
N LYS A 183 14.98 28.19 14.40
CA LYS A 183 14.10 28.21 15.57
C LYS A 183 13.17 29.43 15.64
N TRP A 184 13.49 30.52 14.96
CA TRP A 184 12.65 31.73 14.94
C TRP A 184 11.44 31.60 14.02
N ASN A 185 11.53 30.72 13.01
CA ASN A 185 10.48 30.50 12.04
C ASN A 185 9.52 29.36 12.40
N VAL A 186 9.84 28.55 13.41
CA VAL A 186 8.98 27.47 13.90
C VAL A 186 7.74 28.05 14.57
N THR A 187 6.56 27.72 14.05
CA THR A 187 5.28 28.32 14.45
C THR A 187 4.98 28.12 15.93
N ALA A 188 5.26 26.92 16.46
CA ALA A 188 5.02 26.58 17.85
C ALA A 188 5.83 27.45 18.83
N PHE A 189 7.00 27.96 18.43
CA PHE A 189 7.88 28.72 19.32
C PHE A 189 7.71 30.24 19.27
N ARG A 190 6.85 30.76 18.39
CA ARG A 190 6.73 32.22 18.14
C ARG A 190 6.42 33.03 19.40
N ASP A 191 5.64 32.49 20.33
CA ASP A 191 5.27 33.19 21.57
C ASP A 191 6.29 32.99 22.72
N LYS A 192 7.37 32.24 22.48
CA LYS A 192 8.39 31.84 23.46
C LYS A 192 9.77 32.45 23.18
N LEU A 193 9.82 33.62 22.53
CA LEU A 193 11.05 34.28 22.04
C LEU A 193 12.17 34.41 23.08
N ARG A 194 11.84 34.70 24.34
CA ARG A 194 12.85 34.85 25.42
C ARG A 194 13.52 33.53 25.77
N GLU A 195 12.76 32.45 25.82
CA GLU A 195 13.24 31.09 26.11
C GLU A 195 14.05 30.56 24.90
N MET A 196 13.65 30.95 23.68
CA MET A 196 14.27 30.52 22.43
C MET A 196 15.73 30.96 22.23
N VAL A 197 16.18 32.04 22.87
CA VAL A 197 17.57 32.53 22.77
C VAL A 197 18.57 31.43 23.13
N HIS A 198 18.22 30.58 24.09
CA HIS A 198 19.09 29.53 24.63
C HIS A 198 19.04 28.20 23.85
N VAL A 199 18.14 28.05 22.87
CA VAL A 199 18.05 26.84 22.07
C VAL A 199 19.15 26.81 21.01
N SER A 200 19.91 25.74 20.99
CA SER A 200 20.96 25.49 19.99
C SER A 200 20.55 24.36 19.04
N GLY A 201 21.41 24.10 18.05
CA GLY A 201 21.33 22.83 17.32
C GLY A 201 21.47 21.66 18.29
N SER A 202 20.73 20.58 18.04
CA SER A 202 20.65 19.37 18.86
C SER A 202 20.05 19.58 20.26
N SER A 203 19.30 20.65 20.48
CA SER A 203 18.55 20.83 21.73
C SER A 203 17.24 20.04 21.71
N GLN A 204 16.99 19.30 22.78
CA GLN A 204 15.68 18.73 23.11
C GLN A 204 14.86 19.75 23.88
N LEU A 205 13.60 19.88 23.48
CA LEU A 205 12.64 20.86 23.97
C LEU A 205 11.41 20.12 24.50
N ARG A 206 11.01 20.46 25.72
CA ARG A 206 9.82 19.89 26.38
C ARG A 206 9.09 20.97 27.16
N ILE A 207 7.76 20.96 27.12
CA ILE A 207 6.97 21.80 28.05
C ILE A 207 6.73 21.03 29.35
N VAL A 208 7.16 21.61 30.45
CA VAL A 208 6.87 21.13 31.81
C VAL A 208 6.29 22.30 32.61
N ASN A 209 5.09 22.13 33.15
CA ASN A 209 4.40 23.17 33.92
C ASN A 209 4.39 24.55 33.22
N THR A 210 4.07 24.59 31.93
CA THR A 210 3.99 25.80 31.06
C THR A 210 5.32 26.48 30.71
N ARG A 211 6.46 25.94 31.18
CA ARG A 211 7.80 26.42 30.84
C ARG A 211 8.49 25.52 29.83
N LEU A 212 9.29 26.09 28.95
CA LEU A 212 10.16 25.33 28.05
C LEU A 212 11.40 24.87 28.83
N GLU A 213 11.55 23.56 28.95
CA GLU A 213 12.80 22.93 29.34
C GLU A 213 13.65 22.68 28.09
N ILE A 214 14.93 23.03 28.19
CA ILE A 214 15.91 22.91 27.11
C ILE A 214 17.03 21.99 27.62
N MET A 215 17.22 20.87 26.95
CA MET A 215 18.31 19.94 27.21
C MET A 215 19.18 19.84 25.97
N ASN A 216 20.50 19.80 26.12
CA ASN A 216 21.39 19.57 24.98
C ASN A 216 21.61 18.08 24.81
N LEU A 217 21.28 17.56 23.63
CA LEU A 217 21.55 16.18 23.25
C LEU A 217 22.72 16.13 22.28
N ASN A 218 23.50 15.06 22.36
CA ASN A 218 24.51 14.76 21.35
C ASN A 218 23.90 13.80 20.33
N ILE A 219 23.22 14.36 19.33
CA ILE A 219 22.61 13.61 18.22
C ILE A 219 23.41 13.89 16.95
N GLU A 220 23.78 12.82 16.26
CA GLU A 220 24.32 12.88 14.91
C GLU A 220 23.19 13.03 13.89
N TRP A 221 23.45 13.78 12.83
CA TRP A 221 22.45 14.11 11.81
C TRP A 221 22.88 13.57 10.46
N LEU A 222 21.96 12.89 9.79
CA LEU A 222 22.19 12.38 8.44
C LEU A 222 22.16 13.53 7.44
N ARG A 223 22.97 13.40 6.39
CA ARG A 223 22.94 14.34 5.26
C ARG A 223 21.76 14.03 4.36
N ASP A 224 21.07 15.08 3.94
CA ASP A 224 20.01 14.94 2.94
C ASP A 224 20.64 14.72 1.56
N ASP A 225 20.40 13.55 0.99
CA ASP A 225 20.71 13.17 -0.39
C ASP A 225 19.41 12.93 -1.18
N VAL A 226 19.48 12.62 -2.47
CA VAL A 226 18.28 12.29 -3.26
C VAL A 226 18.33 10.82 -3.67
N SER A 227 17.40 10.02 -3.15
CA SER A 227 17.26 8.63 -3.60
C SER A 227 16.57 8.52 -4.95
N LYS A 228 16.97 7.51 -5.72
CA LYS A 228 16.23 7.06 -6.89
C LYS A 228 15.26 5.96 -6.46
N ILE A 229 13.97 6.21 -6.66
CA ILE A 229 12.93 5.21 -6.43
C ILE A 229 13.02 4.15 -7.53
N ILE A 230 13.08 2.89 -7.11
CA ILE A 230 13.20 1.76 -8.01
C ILE A 230 11.81 1.30 -8.41
N TYR A 231 11.55 1.26 -9.72
CA TYR A 231 10.39 0.63 -10.32
C TYR A 231 10.85 -0.47 -11.27
N ARG A 232 10.23 -1.65 -11.17
CA ARG A 232 10.45 -2.76 -12.09
C ARG A 232 9.09 -3.24 -12.61
N PRO A 233 8.85 -3.27 -13.93
CA PRO A 233 7.65 -3.88 -14.48
C PRO A 233 7.49 -5.32 -13.95
N PRO A 234 6.34 -5.66 -13.32
CA PRO A 234 6.10 -7.01 -12.84
C PRO A 234 5.98 -8.03 -13.97
N GLU A 235 6.29 -9.28 -13.66
CA GLU A 235 5.97 -10.41 -14.54
C GLU A 235 4.45 -10.63 -14.62
N GLU A 236 3.98 -10.99 -15.81
CA GLU A 236 2.60 -11.42 -16.06
C GLU A 236 2.24 -12.66 -15.22
N LEU A 237 0.99 -12.70 -14.75
CA LEU A 237 0.50 -13.76 -13.87
C LEU A 237 -0.44 -14.71 -14.60
N ASN A 238 -0.43 -15.97 -14.16
CA ASN A 238 -1.57 -16.84 -14.38
C ASN A 238 -2.69 -16.47 -13.38
N TYR A 239 -3.59 -15.58 -13.79
CA TYR A 239 -4.68 -15.13 -12.93
C TYR A 239 -5.64 -16.25 -12.54
N LEU A 240 -5.87 -17.24 -13.41
CA LEU A 240 -6.80 -18.33 -13.12
C LEU A 240 -6.27 -19.24 -12.01
N GLU A 241 -4.98 -19.59 -12.04
CA GLU A 241 -4.36 -20.39 -10.97
C GLU A 241 -4.45 -19.68 -9.62
N LEU A 242 -4.20 -18.36 -9.60
CA LEU A 242 -4.21 -17.58 -8.36
C LEU A 242 -5.63 -17.36 -7.81
N ALA A 243 -6.62 -17.13 -8.69
CA ALA A 243 -8.00 -16.88 -8.30
C ALA A 243 -8.80 -18.17 -8.02
N PHE A 244 -8.45 -19.27 -8.67
CA PHE A 244 -9.15 -20.55 -8.62
C PHE A 244 -8.19 -21.74 -8.42
N PRO A 245 -7.41 -21.79 -7.32
CA PRO A 245 -6.38 -22.83 -7.14
C PRO A 245 -6.92 -24.27 -7.18
N GLN A 246 -8.18 -24.47 -6.75
CA GLN A 246 -8.84 -25.79 -6.75
C GLN A 246 -9.69 -26.04 -8.01
N TYR A 247 -10.05 -24.99 -8.74
CA TYR A 247 -11.02 -25.04 -9.85
C TYR A 247 -10.47 -24.43 -11.13
N HIS A 248 -9.14 -24.44 -11.27
CA HIS A 248 -8.43 -23.80 -12.37
C HIS A 248 -8.88 -24.34 -13.73
N SER A 249 -8.94 -25.67 -13.88
CA SER A 249 -9.35 -26.32 -15.12
C SER A 249 -10.77 -25.94 -15.49
N GLN A 250 -11.70 -25.89 -14.54
CA GLN A 250 -13.09 -25.59 -14.86
C GLN A 250 -13.32 -24.11 -15.15
N ALA A 251 -12.61 -23.22 -14.45
CA ALA A 251 -12.60 -21.80 -14.79
C ALA A 251 -12.04 -21.57 -16.22
N LEU A 252 -11.01 -22.33 -16.60
CA LEU A 252 -10.44 -22.31 -17.95
C LEU A 252 -11.42 -22.85 -18.99
N ASP A 253 -12.05 -23.99 -18.76
CA ASP A 253 -13.01 -24.62 -19.68
C ASP A 253 -14.20 -23.67 -19.98
N ILE A 254 -14.70 -22.97 -18.96
CA ILE A 254 -15.75 -21.96 -19.11
C ILE A 254 -15.28 -20.82 -20.02
N LEU A 255 -14.06 -20.31 -19.81
CA LEU A 255 -13.52 -19.23 -20.64
C LEU A 255 -13.22 -19.69 -22.07
N ASP A 256 -12.77 -20.93 -22.26
CA ASP A 256 -12.54 -21.53 -23.57
C ASP A 256 -13.85 -21.72 -24.35
N GLU A 257 -14.92 -22.16 -23.69
CA GLU A 257 -16.25 -22.25 -24.28
C GLU A 257 -16.78 -20.88 -24.70
N LEU A 258 -16.65 -19.88 -23.81
CA LEU A 258 -17.07 -18.51 -24.10
C LEU A 258 -16.26 -17.89 -25.23
N TRP A 259 -14.97 -18.22 -25.34
CA TRP A 259 -14.12 -17.83 -26.46
C TRP A 259 -14.59 -18.45 -27.77
N ALA A 260 -14.84 -19.76 -27.79
CA ALA A 260 -15.27 -20.48 -28.99
C ALA A 260 -16.66 -20.05 -29.47
N SER A 261 -17.58 -19.79 -28.54
CA SER A 261 -18.98 -19.46 -28.83
C SER A 261 -19.24 -17.96 -28.94
N THR A 262 -18.24 -17.11 -28.67
CA THR A 262 -18.33 -15.64 -28.52
C THR A 262 -19.17 -15.16 -27.34
N PHE A 263 -20.27 -15.85 -27.04
CA PHE A 263 -21.13 -15.64 -25.86
C PHE A 263 -21.86 -16.93 -25.50
N ALA A 264 -22.43 -16.98 -24.30
CA ALA A 264 -23.37 -18.02 -23.89
C ALA A 264 -24.61 -17.43 -23.22
N ILE A 265 -25.76 -18.10 -23.34
CA ILE A 265 -26.95 -17.74 -22.55
C ILE A 265 -26.68 -18.15 -21.10
N GLU A 266 -26.81 -17.22 -20.15
CA GLU A 266 -26.41 -17.41 -18.75
C GLU A 266 -27.00 -18.69 -18.14
N ARG A 267 -28.30 -18.92 -18.35
CA ARG A 267 -28.97 -20.11 -17.81
C ARG A 267 -28.36 -21.41 -18.34
N LEU A 268 -28.10 -21.49 -19.64
CA LEU A 268 -27.51 -22.68 -20.27
C LEU A 268 -26.07 -22.89 -19.83
N LEU A 269 -25.31 -21.80 -19.68
CA LEU A 269 -23.94 -21.86 -19.16
C LEU A 269 -23.92 -22.40 -17.72
N ILE A 270 -24.77 -21.88 -16.85
CA ILE A 270 -24.86 -22.35 -15.46
C ILE A 270 -25.31 -23.81 -15.39
N GLU A 271 -26.30 -24.22 -16.19
CA GLU A 271 -26.75 -25.62 -16.27
C GLU A 271 -25.58 -26.54 -16.68
N LYS A 272 -24.81 -26.14 -17.70
CA LYS A 272 -23.63 -26.90 -18.14
C LYS A 272 -22.54 -26.99 -17.06
N ILE A 273 -22.17 -25.87 -16.43
CA ILE A 273 -21.16 -25.88 -15.36
C ILE A 273 -21.62 -26.76 -14.19
N ARG A 274 -22.91 -26.74 -13.86
CA ARG A 274 -23.48 -27.58 -12.80
C ARG A 274 -23.38 -29.07 -13.14
N ASP A 275 -23.55 -29.44 -14.41
CA ASP A 275 -23.38 -30.83 -14.82
C ASP A 275 -21.91 -31.29 -14.69
N ASP A 276 -20.94 -30.38 -14.81
CA ASP A 276 -19.50 -30.68 -14.71
C ASP A 276 -18.94 -30.68 -13.27
N ILE A 277 -19.33 -29.70 -12.43
CA ILE A 277 -18.77 -29.49 -11.07
C ILE A 277 -19.81 -29.48 -9.94
N GLY A 278 -21.04 -29.85 -10.23
CA GLY A 278 -22.10 -29.98 -9.23
C GLY A 278 -22.43 -28.66 -8.53
N ASP A 279 -22.66 -28.73 -7.22
CA ASP A 279 -23.19 -27.62 -6.43
C ASP A 279 -22.26 -26.40 -6.33
N ILE A 280 -20.96 -26.57 -6.63
CA ILE A 280 -19.95 -25.50 -6.58
C ILE A 280 -20.00 -24.63 -7.85
N ALA A 281 -20.75 -25.05 -8.88
CA ALA A 281 -20.89 -24.33 -10.15
C ALA A 281 -21.30 -22.86 -9.99
N LEU A 282 -22.26 -22.59 -9.11
CA LEU A 282 -22.71 -21.24 -8.84
C LEU A 282 -21.60 -20.41 -8.20
N GLU A 283 -20.82 -20.98 -7.28
CA GLU A 283 -19.71 -20.28 -6.64
C GLU A 283 -18.64 -19.89 -7.66
N VAL A 284 -18.22 -20.83 -8.52
CA VAL A 284 -17.23 -20.57 -9.58
C VAL A 284 -17.75 -19.51 -10.55
N TYR A 285 -18.99 -19.64 -11.00
CA TYR A 285 -19.62 -18.65 -11.88
C TYR A 285 -19.68 -17.25 -11.25
N TYR A 286 -20.14 -17.14 -10.00
CA TYR A 286 -20.21 -15.86 -9.30
C TYR A 286 -18.82 -15.25 -9.07
N LYS A 287 -17.80 -16.06 -8.77
CA LYS A 287 -16.41 -15.59 -8.65
C LYS A 287 -15.87 -15.11 -10.00
N LEU A 288 -16.14 -15.81 -11.10
CA LEU A 288 -15.74 -15.37 -12.45
C LEU A 288 -16.36 -14.01 -12.80
N LEU A 289 -17.64 -13.80 -12.49
CA LEU A 289 -18.30 -12.49 -12.65
C LEU A 289 -17.69 -11.42 -11.73
N ARG A 290 -17.52 -11.76 -10.45
CA ARG A 290 -17.10 -10.81 -9.42
C ARG A 290 -15.67 -10.33 -9.59
N TYR A 291 -14.77 -11.24 -9.96
CA TYR A 291 -13.37 -10.95 -10.27
C TYR A 291 -13.20 -10.43 -11.71
N ASP A 292 -14.32 -10.21 -12.41
CA ASP A 292 -14.38 -9.57 -13.74
C ASP A 292 -13.62 -10.36 -14.81
N PHE A 293 -13.66 -11.70 -14.78
CA PHE A 293 -13.21 -12.56 -15.89
C PHE A 293 -14.28 -12.71 -16.97
N ILE A 294 -15.55 -12.62 -16.58
CA ILE A 294 -16.71 -12.65 -17.47
C ILE A 294 -17.65 -11.50 -17.15
N ARG A 295 -18.43 -11.06 -18.13
CA ARG A 295 -19.42 -9.99 -17.99
C ARG A 295 -20.80 -10.49 -18.40
N ARG A 296 -21.80 -9.98 -17.69
CA ARG A 296 -23.21 -10.26 -17.92
C ARG A 296 -23.85 -9.09 -18.65
N ILE A 297 -24.43 -9.33 -19.82
CA ILE A 297 -25.06 -8.30 -20.66
C ILE A 297 -26.56 -8.60 -20.77
N PRO A 298 -27.45 -7.61 -20.51
CA PRO A 298 -28.89 -7.79 -20.71
C PRO A 298 -29.23 -8.11 -22.17
N SER A 299 -30.19 -9.02 -22.37
CA SER A 299 -30.70 -9.44 -23.68
C SER A 299 -32.22 -9.66 -23.61
N SER A 300 -32.88 -9.81 -24.76
CA SER A 300 -34.32 -10.08 -24.84
C SER A 300 -34.74 -11.39 -24.16
N SER A 301 -33.83 -12.36 -24.06
CA SER A 301 -34.05 -13.67 -23.44
C SER A 301 -33.48 -13.79 -22.01
N GLY A 302 -33.17 -12.67 -21.36
CA GLY A 302 -32.53 -12.63 -20.04
C GLY A 302 -31.12 -12.06 -20.14
N TYR A 303 -30.10 -12.86 -19.91
CA TYR A 303 -28.72 -12.39 -19.93
C TYR A 303 -27.82 -13.29 -20.77
N ILE A 304 -26.91 -12.66 -21.49
CA ILE A 304 -25.79 -13.33 -22.13
C ILE A 304 -24.52 -13.07 -21.32
N VAL A 305 -23.63 -14.04 -21.35
CA VAL A 305 -22.33 -14.01 -20.69
C VAL A 305 -21.27 -13.96 -21.78
N VAL A 306 -20.31 -13.04 -21.62
CA VAL A 306 -19.17 -12.85 -22.52
C VAL A 306 -17.89 -12.79 -21.71
N PRO A 307 -16.73 -13.13 -22.27
CA PRO A 307 -15.46 -12.92 -21.59
C PRO A 307 -15.16 -11.42 -21.47
N SER A 308 -14.57 -10.99 -20.35
CA SER A 308 -14.00 -9.64 -20.22
C SER A 308 -12.61 -9.57 -20.85
N ASN A 309 -12.01 -8.38 -21.00
CA ASN A 309 -10.62 -8.33 -21.49
C ASN A 309 -9.66 -9.01 -20.52
N LYS A 310 -9.92 -8.93 -19.21
CA LYS A 310 -9.15 -9.67 -18.20
C LYS A 310 -9.29 -11.19 -18.39
N GLY A 311 -10.51 -11.67 -18.66
CA GLY A 311 -10.77 -13.07 -19.01
C GLY A 311 -9.98 -13.53 -20.24
N LEU A 312 -10.02 -12.72 -21.30
CA LEU A 312 -9.27 -12.97 -22.53
C LEU A 312 -7.76 -12.97 -22.30
N ARG A 313 -7.23 -12.00 -21.56
CA ARG A 313 -5.80 -11.92 -21.19
C ARG A 313 -5.36 -13.17 -20.42
N ALA A 314 -6.18 -13.62 -19.46
CA ALA A 314 -5.89 -14.85 -18.70
C ALA A 314 -5.88 -16.10 -19.61
N LEU A 315 -6.86 -16.21 -20.51
CA LEU A 315 -6.94 -17.31 -21.48
C LEU A 315 -5.73 -17.36 -22.42
N LEU A 316 -5.34 -16.20 -22.97
CA LEU A 316 -4.19 -16.08 -23.87
C LEU A 316 -2.87 -16.41 -23.16
N HIS A 317 -2.71 -16.04 -21.88
CA HIS A 317 -1.52 -16.39 -21.10
C HIS A 317 -1.35 -17.92 -20.99
N VAL A 318 -2.43 -18.64 -20.71
CA VAL A 318 -2.40 -20.12 -20.60
C VAL A 318 -2.07 -20.75 -21.96
N ARG A 319 -2.73 -20.30 -23.04
CA ARG A 319 -2.51 -20.84 -24.39
C ARG A 319 -1.12 -20.52 -24.96
N GLY A 320 -0.55 -19.36 -24.63
CA GLY A 320 0.80 -18.97 -25.03
C GLY A 320 1.86 -19.91 -24.47
N LYS A 321 1.76 -20.29 -23.18
CA LYS A 321 2.68 -21.24 -22.55
C LYS A 321 2.61 -22.64 -23.17
N SER A 322 1.40 -23.13 -23.47
CA SER A 322 1.21 -24.43 -24.15
C SER A 322 1.79 -24.50 -25.57
N SER A 323 2.15 -23.35 -26.14
CA SER A 323 2.76 -23.23 -27.48
C SER A 323 4.29 -23.16 -27.43
N GLU A 324 4.88 -22.76 -26.29
CA GLU A 324 6.33 -22.72 -26.07
C GLU A 324 6.89 -24.07 -25.55
N GLU A 325 6.03 -24.94 -25.03
CA GLU A 325 6.39 -26.28 -24.52
C GLU A 325 6.23 -27.43 -25.56
N LYS A 326 5.98 -27.10 -26.84
CA LYS A 326 5.88 -28.07 -27.96
C LYS A 326 7.00 -27.90 -28.97
#